data_AF-A0A3B9K998-F1
#
_entry.id   AF-A0A3B9K998-F1
#
_cell.length_a   1.000
_cell.length_b   1.000
_cell.length_c   1.000
_cell.angle_alpha   90.00
_cell.angle_beta   90.00
_cell.angle_gamma   90.00
#
_symmetry.space_group_name_H-M   'P 1'
#
loop_
_entity.id
_entity.type
_entity.pdbx_description
1 polymer ?
#
loop_
_entity_poly.entity_id
_entity_poly.type
_entity_poly.pdbx_seq_one_letter_code
_entity_poly.pdbx_strand_id
1 'polypeptide(L)' 'RQVMREFCDPEDFRIFLVKTPEDYREYRLSELLPESFGPEHLKV' A
#
# COMPACT_ATOMS: atom_id res chain seq x y z
N ARG A 1 -2.08 0.96 7.92
CA ARG A 1 -1.49 1.15 6.58
C ARG A 1 -0.57 2.39 6.48
N GLN A 2 -0.69 3.39 7.37
CA GLN A 2 0.21 4.57 7.42
C GLN A 2 1.71 4.22 7.57
N VAL A 3 2.08 3.29 8.45
CA VAL A 3 3.48 2.87 8.63
C VAL A 3 4.09 2.39 7.31
N MET A 4 3.38 1.56 6.55
CA MET A 4 3.90 1.09 5.25
C MET A 4 4.07 2.22 4.24
N ARG A 5 3.24 3.27 4.28
CA ARG A 5 3.39 4.43 3.39
C ARG A 5 4.57 5.32 3.78
N GLU A 6 4.90 5.41 5.07
CA GLU A 6 6.04 6.20 5.55
C GLU A 6 7.38 5.58 5.13
N PHE A 7 7.44 4.25 4.99
CA PHE A 7 8.69 3.51 4.78
C PHE A 7 8.78 2.76 3.45
N CYS A 8 7.74 2.76 2.63
CA CYS A 8 7.69 2.02 1.37
C CYS A 8 7.08 2.88 0.24
N ASP A 9 7.57 2.70 -0.98
CA ASP A 9 6.99 3.32 -2.17
C ASP A 9 5.62 2.68 -2.48
N PRO A 10 4.52 3.46 -2.45
CA PRO A 10 3.19 2.91 -2.69
C PRO A 10 2.97 2.28 -4.06
N GLU A 11 3.71 2.70 -5.09
CA GLU A 11 3.57 2.22 -6.47
C GLU A 11 4.30 0.91 -6.70
N ASP A 12 5.42 0.69 -6.01
CA ASP A 12 6.26 -0.51 -6.15
C ASP A 12 5.96 -1.57 -5.07
N PHE A 13 5.38 -1.18 -3.94
CA PHE A 13 5.14 -2.10 -2.82
C PHE A 13 3.90 -2.98 -3.07
N ARG A 14 4.14 -4.29 -3.25
CA ARG A 14 3.12 -5.31 -3.52
C ARG A 14 2.69 -6.02 -2.23
N ILE A 15 1.38 -6.19 -2.07
CA ILE A 15 0.74 -6.86 -0.94
C ILE A 15 -0.07 -8.03 -1.48
N PHE A 16 0.24 -9.24 -1.00
CA PHE A 16 -0.48 -10.46 -1.35
C PHE A 16 -1.42 -10.85 -0.21
N LEU A 17 -2.73 -10.78 -0.46
CA LEU A 17 -3.75 -11.32 0.45
C LEU A 17 -4.06 -12.74 0.01
N VAL A 18 -3.53 -13.71 0.75
CA VAL A 18 -3.60 -15.14 0.41
C VAL A 18 -4.66 -15.82 1.27
N LYS A 19 -5.60 -16.52 0.64
CA LYS A 19 -6.55 -17.42 1.31
C LYS A 19 -6.13 -18.88 1.16
N THR A 20 -5.68 -19.26 -0.03
CA THR A 20 -5.01 -20.54 -0.33
C THR A 20 -3.89 -20.28 -1.35
N PRO A 21 -2.98 -21.24 -1.62
CA PRO A 21 -1.92 -21.05 -2.63
C PRO A 21 -2.44 -20.66 -4.02
N GLU A 22 -3.65 -21.08 -4.38
CA GLU A 22 -4.30 -20.79 -5.67
C GLU A 22 -5.30 -19.61 -5.61
N ASP A 23 -5.79 -19.26 -4.41
CA ASP A 23 -6.71 -18.14 -4.19
C ASP A 23 -6.00 -17.04 -3.39
N TYR A 24 -5.34 -16.15 -4.13
CA TYR A 24 -4.73 -14.95 -3.59
C TYR A 24 -5.04 -13.74 -4.46
N ARG A 25 -4.97 -12.56 -3.83
CA ARG A 25 -5.09 -11.27 -4.51
C ARG A 25 -3.81 -10.49 -4.30
N GLU A 26 -3.29 -9.95 -5.39
CA GLU A 26 -2.19 -8.99 -5.37
C GLU A 26 -2.78 -7.58 -5.44
N TYR A 27 -2.28 -6.70 -4.58
CA TYR A 27 -2.58 -5.27 -4.59
C TYR A 27 -1.27 -4.50 -4.48
N ARG A 28 -1.21 -3.32 -5.09
CA ARG A 28 -0.23 -2.31 -4.73
C ARG A 28 -0.69 -1.60 -3.47
N LEU A 29 0.26 -1.08 -2.70
CA LEU A 29 -0.05 -0.28 -1.51
C LEU A 29 -0.89 0.96 -1.88
N SER A 30 -0.69 1.55 -3.06
CA SER A 30 -1.50 2.67 -3.58
C SER A 30 -2.98 2.31 -3.80
N GLU A 31 -3.27 1.09 -4.29
CA GLU A 31 -4.65 0.63 -4.53
C GLU A 31 -5.44 0.40 -3.23
N LEU A 32 -4.75 0.12 -2.13
CA LEU A 32 -5.36 -0.08 -0.81
C LEU A 32 -5.56 1.23 -0.03
N LEU A 33 -5.10 2.36 -0.59
CA LEU A 33 -5.08 3.68 0.04
C LEU A 33 -5.56 4.78 -0.92
N PRO A 34 -6.76 4.68 -1.52
CA PRO A 34 -7.31 5.84 -2.22
C PRO A 34 -7.43 7.01 -1.24
N GLU A 35 -6.93 8.19 -1.62
CA GLU A 35 -7.05 9.47 -0.87
C GLU A 35 -6.39 9.50 0.52
N SER A 36 -5.42 8.63 0.80
CA SER A 36 -4.75 8.67 2.11
C SER A 36 -3.84 9.90 2.24
N PHE A 37 -3.62 10.39 3.46
CA PHE A 37 -2.64 11.44 3.78
C PHE A 37 -1.20 10.90 3.75
N GLY A 38 -0.29 11.52 2.99
CA GLY A 38 1.09 11.06 2.75
C GLY A 38 2.16 12.08 3.11
N PRO A 39 3.46 11.72 3.07
CA PRO A 39 4.57 12.64 3.32
C PRO A 39 4.55 13.90 2.45
N GLU A 40 3.98 13.81 1.25
CA GLU A 40 3.67 14.94 0.36
C GLU A 40 2.75 16.01 0.98
N HIS A 41 1.94 15.64 1.99
CA HIS A 41 1.05 16.55 2.72
C HIS A 41 1.72 17.18 3.96
N LEU A 42 2.96 16.78 4.31
CA LEU A 42 3.72 17.30 5.44
C LEU A 42 4.58 18.52 5.08
N LYS A 43 4.37 19.14 3.92
CA LYS A 43 5.11 20.35 3.53
C LYS A 43 4.63 21.55 4.34
N VAL A 44 5.48 21.99 5.28
CA VAL A 44 5.39 23.25 6.03
C VAL A 44 5.94 24.39 5.19
#